data_AF-A0A4U5N5B9-F1
#
_entry.id   AF-A0A4U5N5B9-F1
#
_cell.length_a   1.000
_cell.length_b   1.000
_cell.length_c   1.000
_cell.angle_alpha   90.00
_cell.angle_beta   90.00
_cell.angle_gamma   90.00
#
_symmetry.space_group_name_H-M   'P 1'
#
loop_
_entity.id
_entity.type
_entity.pdbx_description
1 polymer ?
#
loop_
_entity_poly.entity_id
_entity_poly.type
_entity_poly.pdbx_seq_one_letter_code
_entity_poly.pdbx_strand_id
1 'polypeptide(L)'
;MNSAIVGTAITLTNFSKIRKKDADVATPIKYRDSHFLAIVALFPACQWEKDEGPTIPSIPVDQSETMEDMLRLDVMLAAFSEVPNLDFETVKDVKRLIDPYFTGTDVLLNTTILDSLTKAVEKAPRLADFLEESGYIRKFAESLQAERYSPDIGYYYQELQMFFLAVYSVRPALASSVPGFLDDVFQNIIMFDQIGARDRVSIFTGLFSVAKSGAGRQELDAVRCGGRSLMLTAMQKAGVNIATSNSTARNQLLDDVKKAFKSDNQQRDSAILQRWFEALNDDGAFVRYLITCMNTVDSKQACKAMDLAMAWCDFEWGLTALFNDARFMEFLLDRSIRTDSSDAKHKKCDLMKKIVDSSMCPSVTEAMKQQMRLYLRQGAYYSEVPHDVQVATMGGN
;
A
#
# COMPACT_ATOMS: atom_id res chain seq x y z
N MET A 1 6.36 11.27 -44.95
CA MET A 1 6.68 11.51 -43.53
C MET A 1 5.38 11.75 -42.80
N ASN A 2 4.91 10.76 -42.04
CA ASN A 2 3.91 10.81 -40.96
C ASN A 2 3.53 9.38 -40.60
N SER A 3 3.96 8.89 -39.43
CA SER A 3 3.41 7.69 -38.80
C SER A 3 2.66 8.10 -37.54
N ALA A 4 1.36 7.83 -37.54
CA ALA A 4 0.51 7.85 -36.36
C ALA A 4 0.53 6.45 -35.75
N ILE A 5 0.88 6.35 -34.46
CA ILE A 5 0.70 5.15 -33.66
C ILE A 5 -0.60 5.35 -32.87
N VAL A 6 -1.63 4.58 -33.23
CA VAL A 6 -2.87 4.43 -32.47
C VAL A 6 -2.69 3.20 -31.57
N GLY A 7 -2.74 3.40 -30.26
CA GLY A 7 -2.76 2.34 -29.26
C GLY A 7 -4.19 1.83 -29.05
N THR A 8 -4.37 0.52 -29.12
CA THR A 8 -5.65 -0.14 -28.83
C THR A 8 -5.62 -0.71 -27.42
N ALA A 9 -6.46 -0.15 -26.54
CA ALA A 9 -6.78 -0.72 -25.24
C ALA A 9 -7.82 -1.84 -25.42
N ILE A 10 -7.59 -3.00 -24.81
CA ILE A 10 -8.59 -4.08 -24.72
C ILE A 10 -9.17 -4.09 -23.31
N THR A 11 -10.46 -3.79 -23.21
CA THR A 11 -11.26 -3.86 -21.99
C THR A 11 -11.97 -5.21 -21.94
N LEU A 12 -11.72 -6.02 -20.92
CA LEU A 12 -12.41 -7.30 -20.70
C LEU A 12 -13.74 -7.07 -19.95
N THR A 13 -14.78 -6.75 -20.71
CA THR A 13 -16.18 -6.85 -20.27
C THR A 13 -16.81 -8.04 -20.99
N ASN A 14 -17.03 -9.16 -20.30
CA ASN A 14 -18.13 -10.13 -20.53
C ASN A 14 -17.95 -11.42 -19.70
N PHE A 15 -18.40 -11.42 -18.44
CA PHE A 15 -18.58 -12.65 -17.64
C PHE A 15 -19.88 -12.62 -16.81
N SER A 16 -20.98 -12.12 -17.40
CA SER A 16 -22.28 -12.03 -16.70
C SER A 16 -23.44 -12.82 -17.33
N LYS A 17 -23.19 -13.78 -18.22
CA LYS A 17 -24.27 -14.58 -18.85
C LYS A 17 -24.01 -16.09 -18.86
N ILE A 18 -23.90 -16.71 -17.69
CA ILE A 18 -24.27 -18.13 -17.53
C ILE A 18 -24.97 -18.29 -16.18
N ARG A 19 -26.30 -18.33 -16.18
CA ARG A 19 -27.09 -18.83 -15.05
C ARG A 19 -28.27 -19.66 -15.55
N LYS A 20 -28.44 -20.82 -14.90
CA LYS A 20 -29.66 -21.63 -14.72
C LYS A 20 -30.15 -22.51 -15.89
N LYS A 21 -29.69 -23.76 -15.86
CA LYS A 21 -30.40 -25.04 -16.07
C LYS A 21 -29.30 -26.11 -15.94
N ASP A 22 -29.31 -27.12 -15.08
CA ASP A 22 -30.36 -27.84 -14.39
C ASP A 22 -29.85 -28.26 -13.00
N ALA A 23 -30.77 -28.36 -12.05
CA ALA A 23 -30.57 -29.07 -10.78
C ALA A 23 -30.93 -30.55 -10.98
N ASP A 24 -30.38 -31.39 -10.10
CA ASP A 24 -30.54 -32.84 -10.00
C ASP A 24 -29.67 -33.70 -10.92
N VAL A 25 -28.55 -34.18 -10.35
CA VAL A 25 -28.16 -35.60 -10.20
C VAL A 25 -26.75 -35.61 -9.60
N ALA A 26 -26.63 -36.23 -8.42
CA ALA A 26 -25.35 -36.45 -7.74
C ALA A 26 -24.53 -37.52 -8.49
N THR A 27 -23.40 -37.13 -9.08
CA THR A 27 -22.29 -38.03 -9.40
C THR A 27 -20.95 -37.31 -9.18
N PRO A 28 -19.92 -37.95 -8.61
CA PRO A 28 -18.62 -37.34 -8.42
C PRO A 28 -17.86 -37.36 -9.75
N ILE A 29 -17.69 -36.20 -10.37
CA ILE A 29 -16.87 -36.05 -11.57
C ILE A 29 -15.40 -35.98 -11.13
N LYS A 30 -14.62 -37.03 -11.46
CA LYS A 30 -13.15 -37.00 -11.40
C LYS A 30 -12.64 -35.97 -12.40
N TYR A 31 -12.18 -34.82 -11.92
CA TYR A 31 -11.47 -33.83 -12.74
C TYR A 31 -10.04 -34.33 -13.01
N ARG A 32 -9.72 -34.55 -14.29
CA ARG A 32 -8.43 -35.03 -14.78
C ARG A 32 -7.80 -33.96 -15.68
N ASP A 33 -6.68 -33.39 -15.24
CA ASP A 33 -5.55 -32.77 -15.96
C ASP A 33 -5.76 -31.83 -17.18
N SER A 34 -6.98 -31.48 -17.59
CA SER A 34 -7.22 -30.87 -18.91
C SER A 34 -7.55 -29.37 -18.92
N HIS A 35 -7.71 -28.73 -17.76
CA HIS A 35 -7.99 -27.29 -17.69
C HIS A 35 -6.76 -26.40 -17.40
N PHE A 36 -5.63 -26.97 -17.00
CA PHE A 36 -4.41 -26.19 -16.73
C PHE A 36 -3.76 -25.64 -18.01
N LEU A 37 -3.94 -26.33 -19.16
CA LEU A 37 -3.47 -25.88 -20.46
C LEU A 37 -4.24 -24.67 -21.02
N ALA A 38 -5.43 -24.35 -20.49
CA ALA A 38 -6.23 -23.24 -21.00
C ALA A 38 -5.77 -21.86 -20.49
N ILE A 39 -5.14 -21.80 -19.31
CA ILE A 39 -4.67 -20.53 -18.72
C ILE A 39 -3.29 -20.13 -19.29
N VAL A 40 -2.46 -21.11 -19.66
CA VAL A 40 -1.16 -20.87 -20.31
C VAL A 40 -1.31 -20.44 -21.78
N ALA A 41 -2.44 -20.75 -22.43
CA ALA A 41 -2.68 -20.45 -23.84
C ALA A 41 -3.05 -18.99 -24.18
N LEU A 42 -3.09 -18.07 -23.20
CA LEU A 42 -3.48 -16.66 -23.41
C LEU A 42 -2.30 -15.69 -23.61
N PHE A 43 -1.06 -16.16 -23.66
CA PHE A 43 0.10 -15.36 -24.08
C PHE A 43 0.44 -15.65 -25.56
N PRO A 44 0.61 -14.64 -26.43
CA PRO A 44 1.03 -14.90 -27.79
C PRO A 44 2.46 -15.46 -27.78
N ALA A 45 2.60 -16.70 -28.24
CA ALA A 45 3.90 -17.28 -28.53
C ALA A 45 4.58 -16.45 -29.64
N CYS A 46 5.63 -15.69 -29.30
CA CYS A 46 6.61 -15.26 -30.29
C CYS A 46 7.29 -16.53 -30.85
N GLN A 47 6.91 -16.92 -32.06
CA GLN A 47 7.66 -17.90 -32.84
C GLN A 47 9.02 -17.30 -33.17
N TRP A 48 10.07 -17.79 -32.50
CA TRP A 48 11.43 -17.63 -33.00
C TRP A 48 11.66 -18.77 -34.00
N GLU A 49 11.76 -18.41 -35.29
CA GLU A 49 12.29 -19.31 -36.31
C GLU A 49 13.72 -19.70 -35.92
N LYS A 50 14.00 -21.01 -35.96
CA LYS A 50 15.33 -21.56 -35.72
C LYS A 50 16.25 -21.21 -36.89
N ASP A 51 16.99 -20.11 -36.77
CA ASP A 51 18.22 -19.93 -37.53
C ASP A 51 19.36 -20.65 -36.81
N GLU A 52 20.00 -21.59 -37.52
CA GLU A 52 21.17 -22.34 -37.07
C GLU A 52 22.38 -21.39 -36.93
N GLY A 53 22.66 -20.97 -35.69
CA GLY A 53 23.82 -20.18 -35.28
C GLY A 53 24.41 -20.70 -33.96
N PRO A 54 25.66 -20.35 -33.61
CA PRO A 54 26.58 -21.25 -32.92
C PRO A 54 26.19 -21.57 -31.48
N THR A 55 26.48 -22.81 -31.10
CA THR A 55 26.24 -23.45 -29.80
C THR A 55 26.64 -22.54 -28.64
N ILE A 56 25.62 -21.99 -27.96
CA ILE A 56 25.78 -21.37 -26.64
C ILE A 56 25.96 -22.50 -25.62
N PRO A 57 26.90 -22.40 -24.65
CA PRO A 57 27.08 -23.44 -23.65
C PRO A 57 25.78 -23.65 -22.87
N SER A 58 25.42 -24.92 -22.71
CA SER A 58 24.24 -25.39 -22.00
C SER A 58 24.16 -24.76 -20.60
N ILE A 59 23.07 -24.04 -20.34
CA ILE A 59 22.63 -23.68 -19.00
C ILE A 59 22.37 -24.99 -18.25
N PRO A 60 22.87 -25.17 -17.01
CA PRO A 60 22.60 -26.39 -16.25
C PRO A 60 21.09 -26.56 -16.05
N VAL A 61 20.59 -27.76 -16.31
CA VAL A 61 19.17 -28.18 -16.31
C VAL A 61 18.43 -27.85 -14.99
N ASP A 62 19.16 -27.59 -13.91
CA ASP A 62 18.64 -27.28 -12.56
C ASP A 62 18.04 -25.86 -12.44
N GLN A 63 18.49 -24.91 -13.26
CA GLN A 63 18.00 -23.51 -13.20
C GLN A 63 16.71 -23.29 -14.00
N SER A 64 16.36 -24.19 -14.93
CA SER A 64 15.12 -24.06 -15.70
C SER A 64 13.88 -24.56 -14.94
N GLU A 65 14.01 -25.62 -14.13
CA GLU A 65 12.90 -26.13 -13.31
C GLU A 65 12.53 -25.14 -12.20
N THR A 66 13.53 -24.55 -11.53
CA THR A 66 13.32 -23.53 -10.49
C THR A 66 12.60 -22.29 -11.04
N MET A 67 12.94 -21.82 -12.25
CA MET A 67 12.28 -20.67 -12.87
C MET A 67 10.83 -20.98 -13.32
N GLU A 68 10.56 -22.19 -13.79
CA GLU A 68 9.21 -22.61 -14.15
C GLU A 68 8.32 -22.79 -12.90
N ASP A 69 8.88 -23.33 -11.81
CA ASP A 69 8.17 -23.46 -10.53
C ASP A 69 7.95 -22.10 -9.84
N MET A 70 8.88 -21.15 -9.98
CA MET A 70 8.68 -19.75 -9.55
C MET A 70 7.54 -19.07 -10.31
N LEU A 71 7.45 -19.26 -11.63
CA LEU A 71 6.36 -18.70 -12.42
C LEU A 71 5.01 -19.34 -12.05
N ARG A 72 5.00 -20.65 -11.77
CA ARG A 72 3.82 -21.36 -11.28
C ARG A 72 3.38 -20.87 -9.91
N LEU A 73 4.31 -20.59 -9.01
CA LEU A 73 4.03 -20.04 -7.69
C LEU A 73 3.30 -18.70 -7.78
N ASP A 74 3.81 -17.77 -8.57
CA ASP A 74 3.19 -16.45 -8.75
C ASP A 74 1.82 -16.54 -9.44
N VAL A 75 1.67 -17.42 -10.44
CA VAL A 75 0.38 -17.62 -11.14
C VAL A 75 -0.65 -18.26 -10.20
N MET A 76 -0.25 -19.25 -9.41
CA MET A 76 -1.16 -19.91 -8.47
C MET A 76 -1.54 -18.97 -7.32
N LEU A 77 -0.58 -18.24 -6.75
CA LEU A 77 -0.83 -17.22 -5.72
C LEU A 77 -1.61 -16.00 -6.25
N ALA A 78 -1.46 -15.64 -7.53
CA ALA A 78 -2.33 -14.68 -8.19
C ALA A 78 -3.75 -15.23 -8.36
N ALA A 79 -3.93 -16.51 -8.67
CA ALA A 79 -5.25 -17.13 -8.75
C ALA A 79 -5.98 -17.12 -7.39
N PHE A 80 -5.26 -17.22 -6.27
CA PHE A 80 -5.81 -17.01 -4.91
C PHE A 80 -6.41 -15.59 -4.73
N SER A 81 -5.88 -14.59 -5.44
CA SER A 81 -6.36 -13.21 -5.34
C SER A 81 -7.57 -12.88 -6.22
N GLU A 82 -7.78 -13.62 -7.31
CA GLU A 82 -8.83 -13.30 -8.30
C GLU A 82 -10.09 -14.18 -8.19
N VAL A 83 -9.99 -15.38 -7.61
CA VAL A 83 -11.11 -16.33 -7.56
C VAL A 83 -11.74 -16.36 -6.16
N PRO A 84 -12.86 -15.62 -5.91
CA PRO A 84 -13.60 -15.76 -4.67
C PRO A 84 -14.22 -17.17 -4.63
N ASN A 85 -13.88 -17.93 -3.58
CA ASN A 85 -14.31 -19.32 -3.34
C ASN A 85 -13.54 -20.40 -4.12
N LEU A 86 -12.22 -20.26 -4.27
CA LEU A 86 -11.38 -21.39 -4.67
C LEU A 86 -11.59 -22.56 -3.68
N ASP A 87 -12.03 -23.70 -4.19
CA ASP A 87 -12.20 -24.92 -3.38
C ASP A 87 -10.82 -25.46 -2.98
N PHE A 88 -10.64 -25.65 -1.69
CA PHE A 88 -9.37 -25.99 -1.07
C PHE A 88 -9.07 -27.50 -1.17
N GLU A 89 -9.89 -28.35 -1.79
CA GLU A 89 -9.42 -29.71 -2.14
C GLU A 89 -8.26 -29.70 -3.16
N THR A 90 -8.06 -28.59 -3.88
CA THR A 90 -6.88 -28.31 -4.73
C THR A 90 -5.60 -27.93 -3.93
N VAL A 91 -5.65 -27.93 -2.59
CA VAL A 91 -4.58 -27.51 -1.62
C VAL A 91 -3.25 -28.26 -1.71
N LYS A 92 -3.20 -29.45 -2.33
CA LYS A 92 -1.93 -30.19 -2.48
C LYS A 92 -0.85 -29.33 -3.12
N ASP A 93 -1.23 -28.47 -4.05
CA ASP A 93 -0.28 -27.65 -4.78
C ASP A 93 0.23 -26.48 -3.92
N VAL A 94 -0.59 -25.89 -3.04
CA VAL A 94 -0.11 -24.86 -2.09
C VAL A 94 0.91 -25.44 -1.11
N LYS A 95 0.66 -26.63 -0.56
CA LYS A 95 1.62 -27.27 0.35
C LYS A 95 2.93 -27.60 -0.35
N ARG A 96 2.86 -28.16 -1.58
CA ARG A 96 4.03 -28.41 -2.43
C ARG A 96 4.85 -27.16 -2.74
N LEU A 97 4.22 -26.00 -2.74
CA LEU A 97 4.87 -24.71 -2.99
C LEU A 97 5.52 -24.12 -1.74
N ILE A 98 4.95 -24.37 -0.56
CA ILE A 98 5.46 -23.85 0.71
C ILE A 98 6.51 -24.78 1.33
N ASP A 99 6.31 -26.09 1.25
CA ASP A 99 7.20 -27.08 1.87
C ASP A 99 8.69 -26.96 1.46
N PRO A 100 9.04 -26.61 0.20
CA PRO A 100 10.42 -26.34 -0.20
C PRO A 100 11.11 -25.28 0.64
N TYR A 101 10.38 -24.31 1.20
CA TYR A 101 10.95 -23.30 2.10
C TYR A 101 11.59 -23.93 3.34
N PHE A 102 10.97 -24.99 3.87
CA PHE A 102 11.41 -25.63 5.11
C PHE A 102 12.40 -26.78 4.89
N THR A 103 12.50 -27.30 3.67
CA THR A 103 13.39 -28.42 3.33
C THR A 103 14.60 -27.99 2.50
N GLY A 104 14.54 -26.83 1.86
CA GLY A 104 15.55 -26.32 0.96
C GLY A 104 16.58 -25.41 1.64
N THR A 105 17.72 -25.24 0.97
CA THR A 105 18.78 -24.30 1.35
C THR A 105 18.92 -23.14 0.36
N ASP A 106 18.03 -23.06 -0.63
CA ASP A 106 18.06 -22.04 -1.68
C ASP A 106 17.50 -20.72 -1.16
N VAL A 107 18.38 -19.72 -1.03
CA VAL A 107 18.07 -18.36 -0.60
C VAL A 107 17.13 -17.62 -1.54
N LEU A 108 17.31 -17.79 -2.85
CA LEU A 108 16.50 -17.10 -3.84
C LEU A 108 15.09 -17.69 -3.87
N LEU A 109 14.97 -19.01 -3.80
CA LEU A 109 13.68 -19.68 -3.73
C LEU A 109 12.93 -19.29 -2.45
N ASN A 110 13.60 -19.32 -1.29
CA ASN A 110 12.98 -19.01 0.00
C ASN A 110 12.51 -17.56 0.09
N THR A 111 13.31 -16.60 -0.41
CA THR A 111 12.91 -15.18 -0.45
C THR A 111 11.75 -14.95 -1.41
N THR A 112 11.75 -15.62 -2.57
CA THR A 112 10.64 -15.56 -3.54
C THR A 112 9.35 -16.12 -2.94
N ILE A 113 9.41 -17.27 -2.26
CA ILE A 113 8.25 -17.86 -1.58
C ILE A 113 7.69 -16.89 -0.55
N LEU A 114 8.53 -16.30 0.31
CA LEU A 114 8.07 -15.34 1.32
C LEU A 114 7.45 -14.08 0.70
N ASP A 115 8.07 -13.50 -0.33
CA ASP A 115 7.55 -12.30 -1.00
C ASP A 115 6.20 -12.59 -1.68
N SER A 116 6.08 -13.71 -2.40
CA SER A 116 4.83 -14.10 -3.06
C SER A 116 3.74 -14.42 -2.03
N LEU A 117 4.06 -15.12 -0.93
CA LEU A 117 3.12 -15.37 0.16
C LEU A 117 2.66 -14.07 0.84
N THR A 118 3.59 -13.14 1.10
CA THR A 118 3.29 -11.82 1.69
C THR A 118 2.25 -11.09 0.85
N LYS A 119 2.48 -10.98 -0.46
CA LYS A 119 1.55 -10.35 -1.41
C LYS A 119 0.22 -11.10 -1.52
N ALA A 120 0.25 -12.43 -1.50
CA ALA A 120 -0.94 -13.27 -1.61
C ALA A 120 -1.85 -13.14 -0.39
N VAL A 121 -1.28 -13.10 0.82
CA VAL A 121 -2.02 -12.96 2.07
C VAL A 121 -2.78 -11.63 2.11
N GLU A 122 -2.14 -10.52 1.70
CA GLU A 122 -2.79 -9.20 1.67
C GLU A 122 -3.98 -9.16 0.70
N LYS A 123 -3.89 -9.87 -0.43
CA LYS A 123 -4.96 -9.94 -1.43
C LYS A 123 -6.06 -10.94 -1.08
N ALA A 124 -5.70 -12.04 -0.42
CA ALA A 124 -6.58 -13.15 -0.11
C ALA A 124 -6.51 -13.51 1.40
N PRO A 125 -7.25 -12.79 2.27
CA PRO A 125 -7.21 -12.98 3.72
C PRO A 125 -7.43 -14.43 4.21
N ARG A 126 -8.19 -15.25 3.48
CA ARG A 126 -8.40 -16.68 3.79
C ARG A 126 -7.12 -17.51 3.77
N LEU A 127 -6.09 -17.07 3.05
CA LEU A 127 -4.80 -17.74 3.04
C LEU A 127 -4.17 -17.74 4.45
N ALA A 128 -4.35 -16.67 5.23
CA ALA A 128 -3.86 -16.63 6.60
C ALA A 128 -4.50 -17.74 7.47
N ASP A 129 -5.80 -17.99 7.31
CA ASP A 129 -6.53 -19.05 8.04
C ASP A 129 -5.97 -20.42 7.69
N PHE A 130 -5.78 -20.68 6.40
CA PHE A 130 -5.20 -21.93 5.92
C PHE A 130 -3.78 -22.15 6.46
N LEU A 131 -2.95 -21.10 6.46
CA LEU A 131 -1.58 -21.17 6.98
C LEU A 131 -1.57 -21.46 8.48
N GLU A 132 -2.52 -20.91 9.23
CA GLU A 132 -2.70 -21.20 10.65
C GLU A 132 -3.16 -22.64 10.88
N GLU A 133 -4.25 -23.06 10.24
CA GLU A 133 -4.83 -24.41 10.35
C GLU A 133 -3.87 -25.51 9.90
N SER A 134 -3.05 -25.23 8.88
CA SER A 134 -2.01 -26.15 8.38
C SER A 134 -0.73 -26.13 9.23
N GLY A 135 -0.64 -25.27 10.24
CA GLY A 135 0.51 -25.14 11.14
C GLY A 135 1.72 -24.46 10.52
N TYR A 136 1.60 -23.83 9.35
CA TYR A 136 2.68 -23.09 8.70
C TYR A 136 3.04 -21.81 9.45
N ILE A 137 2.05 -21.12 10.04
CA ILE A 137 2.31 -19.93 10.88
C ILE A 137 3.30 -20.26 12.00
N ARG A 138 3.10 -21.39 12.69
CA ARG A 138 4.03 -21.85 13.73
C ARG A 138 5.41 -22.18 13.16
N LYS A 139 5.50 -22.90 12.03
CA LYS A 139 6.79 -23.23 11.41
C LYS A 139 7.56 -21.98 11.00
N PHE A 140 6.91 -20.99 10.38
CA PHE A 140 7.54 -19.71 10.05
C PHE A 140 7.96 -18.94 11.30
N ALA A 141 7.21 -19.05 12.40
CA ALA A 141 7.56 -18.40 13.67
C ALA A 141 8.82 -19.03 14.29
N GLU A 142 8.94 -20.35 14.21
CA GLU A 142 10.15 -21.08 14.60
C GLU A 142 11.35 -20.66 13.75
N SER A 143 11.17 -20.54 12.41
CA SER A 143 12.20 -20.02 11.51
C SER A 143 12.61 -18.60 11.87
N LEU A 144 11.66 -17.70 12.14
CA LEU A 144 11.95 -16.32 12.53
C LEU A 144 12.80 -16.27 13.81
N GLN A 145 12.49 -17.09 14.82
CA GLN A 145 13.26 -17.15 16.06
C GLN A 145 14.66 -17.73 15.85
N ALA A 146 14.81 -18.72 14.96
CA ALA A 146 16.12 -19.28 14.62
C ALA A 146 17.02 -18.24 13.92
N GLU A 147 16.45 -17.50 12.95
CA GLU A 147 17.16 -16.48 12.19
C GLU A 147 17.54 -15.25 13.03
N ARG A 148 16.74 -14.91 14.06
CA ARG A 148 17.02 -13.77 14.95
C ARG A 148 18.42 -13.81 15.58
N TYR A 149 18.95 -15.00 15.83
CA TYR A 149 20.24 -15.19 16.50
C TYR A 149 21.35 -15.64 15.53
N SER A 150 21.08 -15.71 14.23
CA SER A 150 22.04 -16.15 13.20
C SER A 150 22.61 -14.95 12.43
N PRO A 151 23.85 -14.52 12.71
CA PRO A 151 24.44 -13.32 12.10
C PRO A 151 24.77 -13.48 10.59
N ASP A 152 24.87 -14.71 10.08
CA ASP A 152 25.34 -14.98 8.70
C ASP A 152 24.20 -15.01 7.66
N ILE A 153 22.93 -15.01 8.07
CA ILE A 153 21.77 -15.28 7.20
C ILE A 153 20.65 -14.22 7.32
N GLY A 154 20.98 -13.02 7.79
CA GLY A 154 20.02 -11.93 8.05
C GLY A 154 19.10 -11.50 6.88
N TYR A 155 19.33 -12.01 5.67
CA TYR A 155 18.48 -11.84 4.48
C TYR A 155 17.12 -12.53 4.53
N TYR A 156 16.82 -13.40 5.50
CA TYR A 156 15.47 -13.96 5.63
C TYR A 156 14.66 -13.30 6.73
N TYR A 157 15.36 -12.71 7.70
CA TYR A 157 14.72 -12.21 8.90
C TYR A 157 13.76 -11.08 8.57
N GLN A 158 14.16 -10.16 7.70
CA GLN A 158 13.31 -9.04 7.29
C GLN A 158 12.10 -9.51 6.46
N GLU A 159 12.29 -10.49 5.58
CA GLU A 159 11.26 -11.07 4.72
C GLU A 159 10.22 -11.82 5.56
N LEU A 160 10.67 -12.55 6.57
CA LEU A 160 9.80 -13.15 7.57
C LEU A 160 9.04 -12.09 8.36
N GLN A 161 9.69 -10.99 8.75
CA GLN A 161 9.01 -9.87 9.39
C GLN A 161 7.91 -9.28 8.50
N MET A 162 8.19 -9.06 7.21
CA MET A 162 7.20 -8.54 6.28
C MET A 162 6.04 -9.51 6.08
N PHE A 163 6.31 -10.82 5.98
CA PHE A 163 5.29 -11.85 5.92
C PHE A 163 4.37 -11.82 7.15
N PHE A 164 4.93 -11.79 8.37
CA PHE A 164 4.14 -11.72 9.59
C PHE A 164 3.34 -10.42 9.72
N LEU A 165 3.90 -9.28 9.32
CA LEU A 165 3.15 -8.01 9.27
C LEU A 165 1.98 -8.09 8.27
N ALA A 166 2.17 -8.73 7.11
CA ALA A 166 1.07 -8.96 6.16
C ALA A 166 -0.01 -9.88 6.74
N VAL A 167 0.36 -10.99 7.38
CA VAL A 167 -0.57 -11.88 8.09
C VAL A 167 -1.35 -11.10 9.16
N TYR A 168 -0.68 -10.29 9.97
CA TYR A 168 -1.34 -9.51 11.03
C TYR A 168 -2.20 -8.38 10.49
N SER A 169 -1.93 -7.89 9.28
CA SER A 169 -2.78 -6.89 8.62
C SER A 169 -4.17 -7.42 8.30
N VAL A 170 -4.28 -8.71 8.00
CA VAL A 170 -5.54 -9.38 7.66
C VAL A 170 -6.14 -10.15 8.84
N ARG A 171 -5.29 -10.68 9.73
CA ARG A 171 -5.68 -11.43 10.94
C ARG A 171 -4.91 -10.93 12.18
N PRO A 172 -5.29 -9.76 12.74
CA PRO A 172 -4.59 -9.17 13.91
C PRO A 172 -4.53 -10.08 15.13
N ALA A 173 -5.53 -10.94 15.34
CA ALA A 173 -5.57 -11.89 16.45
C ALA A 173 -4.38 -12.88 16.46
N LEU A 174 -3.71 -13.09 15.32
CA LEU A 174 -2.51 -13.92 15.23
C LEU A 174 -1.26 -13.24 15.79
N ALA A 175 -1.32 -11.96 16.15
CA ALA A 175 -0.21 -11.27 16.81
C ALA A 175 0.25 -12.00 18.09
N SER A 176 -0.67 -12.58 18.85
CA SER A 176 -0.35 -13.34 20.06
C SER A 176 0.29 -14.70 19.79
N SER A 177 0.24 -15.21 18.56
CA SER A 177 0.83 -16.52 18.19
C SER A 177 2.34 -16.48 18.03
N VAL A 178 2.94 -15.29 17.87
CA VAL A 178 4.41 -15.10 17.82
C VAL A 178 4.82 -14.05 18.85
N PRO A 179 4.95 -14.45 20.14
CA PRO A 179 5.31 -13.53 21.21
C PRO A 179 6.65 -12.84 20.94
N GLY A 180 6.75 -11.54 21.27
CA GLY A 180 7.95 -10.74 21.08
C GLY A 180 8.19 -10.23 19.65
N PHE A 181 7.41 -10.71 18.66
CA PHE A 181 7.57 -10.30 17.27
C PHE A 181 7.46 -8.78 17.09
N LEU A 182 6.38 -8.18 17.61
CA LEU A 182 6.16 -6.75 17.47
C LEU A 182 7.24 -5.94 18.21
N ASP A 183 7.73 -6.45 19.35
CA ASP A 183 8.85 -5.82 20.05
C ASP A 183 10.10 -5.76 19.16
N ASP A 184 10.38 -6.82 18.40
CA ASP A 184 11.50 -6.88 17.46
C ASP A 184 11.32 -5.94 16.25
N VAL A 185 10.10 -5.87 15.70
CA VAL A 185 9.77 -4.90 14.63
C VAL A 185 9.97 -3.47 15.14
N PHE A 186 9.51 -3.16 16.36
CA PHE A 186 9.70 -1.83 16.94
C PHE A 186 11.16 -1.55 17.30
N GLN A 187 11.96 -2.54 17.69
CA GLN A 187 13.40 -2.36 17.87
C GLN A 187 14.07 -1.91 16.56
N ASN A 188 13.71 -2.49 15.42
CA ASN A 188 14.23 -2.04 14.12
C ASN A 188 13.84 -0.57 13.83
N ILE A 189 12.63 -0.15 14.24
CA ILE A 189 12.18 1.24 14.11
C ILE A 189 12.91 2.17 15.09
N ILE A 190 13.25 1.71 16.30
CA ILE A 190 14.05 2.50 17.25
C ILE A 190 15.47 2.68 16.69
N MET A 191 16.05 1.61 16.16
CA MET A 191 17.35 1.57 15.49
C MET A 191 17.27 2.08 14.03
N PHE A 192 16.27 2.91 13.70
CA PHE A 192 15.99 3.46 12.37
C PHE A 192 17.24 4.02 11.66
N ASP A 193 18.16 4.62 12.41
CA ASP A 193 19.37 5.24 11.87
C ASP A 193 20.44 4.21 11.45
N GLN A 194 20.31 2.96 11.88
CA GLN A 194 21.25 1.85 11.59
C GLN A 194 20.77 0.94 10.44
N ILE A 195 19.52 1.06 10.01
CA ILE A 195 18.94 0.25 8.94
C ILE A 195 18.97 0.96 7.57
N GLY A 196 19.02 0.17 6.50
CA GLY A 196 19.03 0.67 5.12
C GLY A 196 17.78 1.48 4.78
N ALA A 197 17.89 2.48 3.90
CA ALA A 197 16.77 3.35 3.56
C ALA A 197 15.57 2.59 2.95
N ARG A 198 15.84 1.53 2.19
CA ARG A 198 14.80 0.63 1.64
C ARG A 198 14.06 -0.09 2.76
N ASP A 199 14.80 -0.65 3.71
CA ASP A 199 14.27 -1.49 4.78
C ASP A 199 13.44 -0.68 5.77
N ARG A 200 13.86 0.58 6.01
CA ARG A 200 13.05 1.58 6.72
C ARG A 200 11.67 1.70 6.11
N VAL A 201 11.59 1.94 4.80
CA VAL A 201 10.29 2.08 4.12
C VAL A 201 9.47 0.81 4.26
N SER A 202 10.06 -0.36 3.99
CA SER A 202 9.36 -1.65 4.06
C SER A 202 8.75 -1.91 5.44
N ILE A 203 9.53 -1.74 6.52
CA ILE A 203 9.05 -1.97 7.89
C ILE A 203 7.90 -1.03 8.24
N PHE A 204 7.99 0.26 7.88
CA PHE A 204 6.89 1.20 8.08
C PHE A 204 5.65 0.84 7.25
N THR A 205 5.83 0.42 6.00
CA THR A 205 4.74 -0.05 5.14
C THR A 205 4.00 -1.22 5.78
N GLY A 206 4.73 -2.24 6.26
CA GLY A 206 4.14 -3.39 6.94
C GLY A 206 3.39 -3.00 8.22
N LEU A 207 4.02 -2.16 9.06
CA LEU A 207 3.41 -1.66 10.29
C LEU A 207 2.10 -0.89 10.02
N PHE A 208 2.09 0.00 9.04
CA PHE A 208 0.90 0.77 8.69
C PHE A 208 -0.16 -0.05 7.93
N SER A 209 0.24 -1.17 7.29
CA SER A 209 -0.70 -2.16 6.78
C SER A 209 -1.49 -2.80 7.92
N VAL A 210 -0.82 -3.19 9.01
CA VAL A 210 -1.47 -3.68 10.24
C VAL A 210 -2.42 -2.63 10.83
N ALA A 211 -1.98 -1.37 10.85
CA ALA A 211 -2.76 -0.24 11.37
C ALA A 211 -4.00 0.13 10.54
N LYS A 212 -4.26 -0.52 9.39
CA LYS A 212 -5.46 -0.27 8.57
C LYS A 212 -6.75 -0.68 9.28
N SER A 213 -6.70 -1.70 10.14
CA SER A 213 -7.86 -2.19 10.89
C SER A 213 -7.89 -1.66 12.32
N GLY A 214 -9.08 -1.49 12.90
CA GLY A 214 -9.22 -1.05 14.30
C GLY A 214 -8.61 -2.03 15.31
N ALA A 215 -8.69 -3.34 15.04
CA ALA A 215 -8.04 -4.36 15.87
C ALA A 215 -6.51 -4.28 15.76
N GLY A 216 -5.96 -4.15 14.54
CA GLY A 216 -4.52 -3.97 14.36
C GLY A 216 -4.00 -2.69 15.01
N ARG A 217 -4.77 -1.58 14.98
CA ARG A 217 -4.43 -0.37 15.74
C ARG A 217 -4.34 -0.61 17.23
N GLN A 218 -5.25 -1.40 17.80
CA GLN A 218 -5.23 -1.74 19.23
C GLN A 218 -4.03 -2.61 19.59
N GLU A 219 -3.71 -3.61 18.78
CA GLU A 219 -2.52 -4.46 18.99
C GLU A 219 -1.23 -3.64 18.94
N LEU A 220 -1.05 -2.80 17.92
CA LEU A 220 0.12 -1.92 17.80
C LEU A 220 0.18 -0.89 18.94
N ASP A 221 -0.96 -0.29 19.29
CA ASP A 221 -1.03 0.64 20.42
C ASP A 221 -0.90 -0.07 21.77
N ALA A 222 -0.94 -1.39 21.87
CA ALA A 222 -0.75 -2.11 23.14
C ALA A 222 0.74 -2.35 23.44
N VAL A 223 1.63 -2.31 22.44
CA VAL A 223 3.04 -2.64 22.62
C VAL A 223 3.78 -1.58 23.45
N ARG A 224 4.44 -2.01 24.53
CA ARG A 224 5.11 -1.15 25.50
C ARG A 224 6.51 -1.66 25.82
N CYS A 225 7.48 -0.76 25.89
CA CYS A 225 8.80 -1.03 26.47
C CYS A 225 9.10 0.00 27.57
N GLY A 226 9.38 -0.48 28.79
CA GLY A 226 9.62 0.40 29.95
C GLY A 226 8.46 1.37 30.24
N GLY A 227 7.21 0.94 29.99
CA GLY A 227 6.00 1.76 30.16
C GLY A 227 5.73 2.78 29.04
N ARG A 228 6.62 2.90 28.04
CA ARG A 228 6.45 3.81 26.90
C ARG A 228 5.80 3.09 25.73
N SER A 229 4.89 3.77 25.02
CA SER A 229 4.29 3.27 23.77
C SER A 229 5.32 3.29 22.65
N LEU A 230 5.60 2.10 22.08
CA LEU A 230 6.53 1.98 20.96
C LEU A 230 5.94 2.57 19.66
N MET A 231 4.61 2.54 19.53
CA MET A 231 3.93 3.11 18.37
C MET A 231 4.05 4.65 18.31
N LEU A 232 4.10 5.34 19.44
CA LEU A 232 4.33 6.79 19.45
C LEU A 232 5.74 7.13 18.95
N THR A 233 6.76 6.36 19.38
CA THR A 233 8.12 6.47 18.85
C THR A 233 8.16 6.18 17.35
N ALA A 234 7.41 5.16 16.89
CA ALA A 234 7.31 4.84 15.47
C ALA A 234 6.69 6.00 14.67
N MET A 235 5.66 6.67 15.19
CA MET A 235 5.07 7.85 14.53
C MET A 235 6.06 9.01 14.42
N GLN A 236 6.85 9.29 15.45
CA GLN A 236 7.92 10.29 15.38
C GLN A 236 8.93 9.94 14.29
N LYS A 237 9.41 8.68 14.27
CA LYS A 237 10.36 8.19 13.27
C LYS A 237 9.76 8.16 11.86
N ALA A 238 8.46 7.93 11.71
CA ALA A 238 7.78 8.02 10.42
C ALA A 238 7.82 9.46 9.87
N GLY A 239 7.58 10.46 10.71
CA GLY A 239 7.71 11.88 10.35
C GLY A 239 9.12 12.21 9.85
N VAL A 240 10.15 11.77 10.58
CA VAL A 240 11.55 11.91 10.15
C VAL A 240 11.79 11.20 8.82
N ASN A 241 11.34 9.95 8.67
CA ASN A 241 11.56 9.16 7.47
C ASN A 241 10.95 9.80 6.22
N ILE A 242 9.73 10.35 6.34
CA ILE A 242 9.07 11.10 5.26
C ILE A 242 9.91 12.33 4.89
N ALA A 243 10.40 13.07 5.90
CA ALA A 243 11.17 14.28 5.68
C ALA A 243 12.52 14.03 4.99
N THR A 244 13.21 12.94 5.33
CA THR A 244 14.56 12.64 4.86
C THR A 244 14.61 11.73 3.63
N SER A 245 13.52 11.04 3.29
CA SER A 245 13.46 10.12 2.15
C SER A 245 13.53 10.82 0.79
N ASN A 246 13.94 10.09 -0.25
CA ASN A 246 13.78 10.53 -1.64
C ASN A 246 12.29 10.61 -2.04
N SER A 247 11.97 11.23 -3.19
CA SER A 247 10.57 11.44 -3.62
C SER A 247 9.77 10.12 -3.70
N THR A 248 10.32 9.05 -4.27
CA THR A 248 9.62 7.77 -4.39
C THR A 248 9.26 7.18 -3.03
N ALA A 249 10.23 7.07 -2.13
CA ALA A 249 10.04 6.55 -0.77
C ALA A 249 9.09 7.44 0.05
N ARG A 250 9.23 8.77 -0.05
CA ARG A 250 8.36 9.74 0.62
C ARG A 250 6.90 9.58 0.17
N ASN A 251 6.67 9.46 -1.14
CA ASN A 251 5.33 9.27 -1.70
C ASN A 251 4.67 7.98 -1.21
N GLN A 252 5.47 6.92 -1.05
CA GLN A 252 5.02 5.66 -0.47
C GLN A 252 4.65 5.82 1.01
N LEU A 253 5.55 6.40 1.81
CA LEU A 253 5.32 6.62 3.24
C LEU A 253 4.12 7.52 3.53
N LEU A 254 3.89 8.58 2.74
CA LEU A 254 2.69 9.42 2.86
C LEU A 254 1.41 8.60 2.63
N ASP A 255 1.42 7.69 1.66
CA ASP A 255 0.28 6.82 1.37
C ASP A 255 0.08 5.77 2.48
N ASP A 256 1.16 5.25 3.05
CA ASP A 256 1.12 4.25 4.12
C ASP A 256 0.66 4.85 5.43
N VAL A 257 1.19 6.02 5.85
CA VAL A 257 0.68 6.73 7.04
C VAL A 257 -0.80 7.04 6.90
N LYS A 258 -1.27 7.43 5.70
CA LYS A 258 -2.69 7.62 5.43
C LYS A 258 -3.52 6.36 5.72
N LYS A 259 -3.01 5.15 5.41
CA LYS A 259 -3.73 3.90 5.72
C LYS A 259 -3.99 3.75 7.22
N ALA A 260 -3.03 4.14 8.06
CA ALA A 260 -3.18 4.10 9.52
C ALA A 260 -4.28 5.04 10.03
N PHE A 261 -4.44 6.21 9.41
CA PHE A 261 -5.43 7.22 9.80
C PHE A 261 -6.82 7.03 9.18
N LYS A 262 -6.99 6.10 8.24
CA LYS A 262 -8.33 5.72 7.76
C LYS A 262 -9.02 4.84 8.79
N SER A 263 -10.15 5.32 9.33
CA SER A 263 -10.96 4.58 10.28
C SER A 263 -12.38 4.40 9.76
N ASP A 264 -12.85 3.14 9.80
CA ASP A 264 -14.25 2.79 9.56
C ASP A 264 -15.14 3.04 10.79
N ASN A 265 -14.53 3.26 11.97
CA ASN A 265 -15.22 3.57 13.22
C ASN A 265 -14.49 4.71 13.94
N GLN A 266 -14.71 5.93 13.44
CA GLN A 266 -14.05 7.15 13.90
C GLN A 266 -14.19 7.33 15.41
N GLN A 267 -15.36 7.04 15.98
CA GLN A 267 -15.63 7.27 17.40
C GLN A 267 -14.80 6.37 18.32
N ARG A 268 -14.57 5.10 17.93
CA ARG A 268 -13.76 4.16 18.71
C ARG A 268 -12.26 4.44 18.57
N ASP A 269 -11.82 4.80 17.37
CA ASP A 269 -10.40 4.89 17.05
C ASP A 269 -9.81 6.29 17.30
N SER A 270 -10.64 7.33 17.45
CA SER A 270 -10.20 8.72 17.55
C SER A 270 -9.12 8.95 18.61
N ALA A 271 -9.27 8.38 19.81
CA ALA A 271 -8.30 8.57 20.90
C ALA A 271 -6.92 7.93 20.64
N ILE A 272 -6.88 6.81 19.91
CA ILE A 272 -5.62 6.18 19.49
C ILE A 272 -4.97 7.04 18.40
N LEU A 273 -5.76 7.38 17.37
CA LEU A 273 -5.29 8.15 16.22
C LEU A 273 -4.84 9.55 16.61
N GLN A 274 -5.52 10.21 17.54
CA GLN A 274 -5.11 11.53 18.04
C GLN A 274 -3.73 11.47 18.69
N ARG A 275 -3.49 10.50 19.60
CA ARG A 275 -2.16 10.33 20.23
C ARG A 275 -1.07 10.03 19.20
N TRP A 276 -1.38 9.20 18.21
CA TRP A 276 -0.46 8.89 17.12
C TRP A 276 -0.16 10.13 16.27
N PHE A 277 -1.18 10.94 15.99
CA PHE A 277 -1.03 12.22 15.29
C PHE A 277 -0.18 13.20 16.09
N GLU A 278 -0.42 13.35 17.39
CA GLU A 278 0.36 14.22 18.28
C GLU A 278 1.85 13.80 18.30
N ALA A 279 2.13 12.50 18.34
CA ALA A 279 3.49 11.99 18.26
C ALA A 279 4.14 12.21 16.87
N LEU A 280 3.36 12.06 15.79
CA LEU A 280 3.83 12.37 14.43
C LEU A 280 4.10 13.87 14.26
N ASN A 281 3.27 14.71 14.88
CA ASN A 281 3.21 16.15 14.69
C ASN A 281 3.87 16.91 15.84
N ASP A 282 5.14 16.59 16.11
CA ASP A 282 5.97 17.21 17.15
C ASP A 282 5.92 18.76 17.06
N ASP A 283 5.21 19.38 18.00
CA ASP A 283 4.91 20.82 18.06
C ASP A 283 4.44 21.45 16.74
N GLY A 284 3.68 20.69 15.94
CA GLY A 284 3.17 21.16 14.64
C GLY A 284 4.15 21.01 13.48
N ALA A 285 5.40 20.60 13.70
CA ALA A 285 6.44 20.57 12.67
C ALA A 285 6.04 19.72 11.46
N PHE A 286 5.38 18.58 11.67
CA PHE A 286 4.96 17.71 10.58
C PHE A 286 3.83 18.31 9.74
N VAL A 287 2.85 19.00 10.33
CA VAL A 287 1.83 19.74 9.58
C VAL A 287 2.47 20.81 8.69
N ARG A 288 3.45 21.56 9.21
CA ARG A 288 4.20 22.56 8.41
C ARG A 288 4.89 21.91 7.21
N TYR A 289 5.56 20.79 7.45
CA TYR A 289 6.22 20.02 6.41
C TYR A 289 5.22 19.47 5.38
N LEU A 290 4.06 18.98 5.84
CA LEU A 290 3.02 18.47 4.97
C LEU A 290 2.47 19.57 4.04
N ILE A 291 2.27 20.80 4.55
CA ILE A 291 1.87 21.96 3.73
C ILE A 291 2.94 22.27 2.67
N THR A 292 4.23 22.16 3.02
CA THR A 292 5.32 22.25 2.02
C THR A 292 5.21 21.15 0.97
N CYS A 293 4.88 19.91 1.36
CA CYS A 293 4.65 18.83 0.41
C CYS A 293 3.43 19.07 -0.49
N MET A 294 2.37 19.71 -0.01
CA MET A 294 1.20 20.08 -0.83
C MET A 294 1.53 21.17 -1.87
N ASN A 295 2.47 22.05 -1.55
CA ASN A 295 2.90 23.18 -2.37
C ASN A 295 4.06 22.87 -3.33
N THR A 296 4.49 21.61 -3.42
CA THR A 296 5.60 21.21 -4.30
C THR A 296 5.20 21.14 -5.78
N VAL A 297 6.19 21.20 -6.66
CA VAL A 297 6.01 21.04 -8.12
C VAL A 297 5.76 19.57 -8.50
N ASP A 298 6.20 18.62 -7.66
CA ASP A 298 5.91 17.19 -7.80
C ASP A 298 4.42 16.92 -7.51
N SER A 299 3.61 16.83 -8.57
CA SER A 299 2.16 16.66 -8.45
C SER A 299 1.77 15.37 -7.70
N LYS A 300 2.55 14.30 -7.83
CA LYS A 300 2.29 13.04 -7.11
C LYS A 300 2.46 13.26 -5.62
N GLN A 301 3.55 13.92 -5.21
CA GLN A 301 3.77 14.25 -3.81
C GLN A 301 2.71 15.19 -3.26
N ALA A 302 2.34 16.23 -4.01
CA ALA A 302 1.26 17.14 -3.62
C ALA A 302 -0.06 16.40 -3.40
N CYS A 303 -0.43 15.50 -4.33
CA CYS A 303 -1.63 14.68 -4.21
C CYS A 303 -1.61 13.75 -3.00
N LYS A 304 -0.47 13.08 -2.72
CA LYS A 304 -0.33 12.18 -1.56
C LYS A 304 -0.39 12.93 -0.23
N ALA A 305 0.21 14.12 -0.16
CA ALA A 305 0.14 14.97 1.03
C ALA A 305 -1.30 15.46 1.30
N MET A 306 -2.02 15.87 0.26
CA MET A 306 -3.45 16.23 0.37
C MET A 306 -4.32 15.04 0.75
N ASP A 307 -4.06 13.85 0.19
CA ASP A 307 -4.77 12.61 0.57
C ASP A 307 -4.58 12.27 2.07
N LEU A 308 -3.39 12.50 2.62
CA LEU A 308 -3.12 12.31 4.05
C LEU A 308 -3.88 13.34 4.89
N ALA A 309 -3.82 14.62 4.53
CA ALA A 309 -4.58 15.65 5.26
C ALA A 309 -6.09 15.43 5.20
N MET A 310 -6.61 14.94 4.07
CA MET A 310 -8.02 14.54 3.98
C MET A 310 -8.36 13.46 5.01
N ALA A 311 -7.50 12.45 5.24
CA ALA A 311 -7.74 11.44 6.26
C ALA A 311 -7.80 12.02 7.69
N TRP A 312 -7.10 13.12 7.96
CA TRP A 312 -7.22 13.83 9.24
C TRP A 312 -8.46 14.72 9.32
N CYS A 313 -8.98 15.20 8.18
CA CYS A 313 -10.19 16.02 8.14
C CYS A 313 -11.45 15.25 8.60
N ASP A 314 -11.36 13.92 8.69
CA ASP A 314 -12.38 13.05 9.29
C ASP A 314 -12.50 13.20 10.82
N PHE A 315 -11.58 13.92 11.45
CA PHE A 315 -11.53 14.14 12.89
C PHE A 315 -11.47 15.64 13.24
N GLU A 316 -12.16 16.05 14.32
CA GLU A 316 -12.17 17.44 14.80
C GLU A 316 -10.75 17.92 15.17
N TRP A 317 -9.97 17.09 15.88
CA TRP A 317 -8.60 17.40 16.24
C TRP A 317 -7.70 17.57 15.00
N GLY A 318 -7.97 16.81 13.93
CA GLY A 318 -7.19 16.86 12.69
C GLY A 318 -7.44 18.15 11.93
N LEU A 319 -8.71 18.56 11.81
CA LEU A 319 -9.08 19.86 11.26
C LEU A 319 -8.46 21.00 12.09
N THR A 320 -8.58 20.94 13.41
CA THR A 320 -8.00 21.96 14.30
C THR A 320 -6.49 22.08 14.09
N ALA A 321 -5.77 20.96 14.05
CA ALA A 321 -4.32 20.97 13.86
C ALA A 321 -3.89 21.53 12.49
N LEU A 322 -4.63 21.25 11.42
CA LEU A 322 -4.37 21.82 10.09
C LEU A 322 -4.60 23.33 10.07
N PHE A 323 -5.71 23.81 10.66
CA PHE A 323 -6.08 25.23 10.67
C PHE A 323 -5.33 26.06 11.70
N ASN A 324 -4.65 25.43 12.67
CA ASN A 324 -3.73 26.12 13.57
C ASN A 324 -2.51 26.71 12.84
N ASP A 325 -2.17 26.23 11.64
CA ASP A 325 -1.16 26.85 10.78
C ASP A 325 -1.82 27.69 9.68
N ALA A 326 -1.65 29.02 9.74
CA ALA A 326 -2.25 29.95 8.79
C ALA A 326 -1.90 29.65 7.31
N ARG A 327 -0.72 29.04 7.06
CA ARG A 327 -0.28 28.68 5.71
C ARG A 327 -1.15 27.60 5.08
N PHE A 328 -1.89 26.83 5.87
CA PHE A 328 -2.85 25.88 5.33
C PHE A 328 -4.02 26.60 4.65
N MET A 329 -4.57 27.64 5.28
CA MET A 329 -5.65 28.43 4.68
C MET A 329 -5.14 29.21 3.45
N GLU A 330 -3.94 29.78 3.53
CA GLU A 330 -3.29 30.42 2.38
C GLU A 330 -3.11 29.43 1.24
N PHE A 331 -2.57 28.23 1.51
CA PHE A 331 -2.47 27.14 0.55
C PHE A 331 -3.82 26.83 -0.09
N LEU A 332 -4.90 26.73 0.69
CA LEU A 332 -6.22 26.46 0.15
C LEU A 332 -6.66 27.60 -0.77
N LEU A 333 -6.59 28.86 -0.37
CA LEU A 333 -7.13 29.94 -1.22
C LEU A 333 -6.22 30.34 -2.38
N ASP A 334 -4.93 30.00 -2.34
CA ASP A 334 -3.97 30.43 -3.35
C ASP A 334 -4.23 29.78 -4.73
N ARG A 335 -4.55 30.60 -5.72
CA ARG A 335 -4.74 30.17 -7.12
C ARG A 335 -3.43 30.14 -7.92
N SER A 336 -2.38 30.77 -7.41
CA SER A 336 -1.08 30.89 -8.07
C SER A 336 -0.22 29.63 -7.96
N ILE A 337 -0.64 28.66 -7.15
CA ILE A 337 0.12 27.44 -6.86
C ILE A 337 0.56 26.76 -8.16
N ARG A 338 1.89 26.61 -8.27
CA ARG A 338 2.70 26.01 -9.34
C ARG A 338 2.55 24.49 -9.43
N THR A 339 1.36 23.98 -9.20
CA THR A 339 1.00 22.63 -9.60
C THR A 339 0.36 22.72 -10.97
N ASP A 340 1.21 22.75 -12.00
CA ASP A 340 0.80 22.83 -13.41
C ASP A 340 -0.03 21.58 -13.82
N SER A 341 -0.01 20.55 -12.97
CA SER A 341 -0.79 19.33 -13.12
C SER A 341 -2.26 19.51 -12.72
N SER A 342 -3.14 19.15 -13.65
CA SER A 342 -4.58 18.97 -13.44
C SER A 342 -4.92 18.23 -12.14
N ASP A 343 -4.19 17.16 -11.82
CA ASP A 343 -4.55 16.24 -10.75
C ASP A 343 -4.45 16.89 -9.37
N ALA A 344 -3.39 17.67 -9.14
CA ALA A 344 -3.19 18.39 -7.89
C ALA A 344 -4.25 19.48 -7.69
N LYS A 345 -4.67 20.18 -8.76
CA LYS A 345 -5.75 21.18 -8.70
C LYS A 345 -7.09 20.53 -8.34
N HIS A 346 -7.42 19.39 -8.95
CA HIS A 346 -8.62 18.63 -8.59
C HIS A 346 -8.56 18.12 -7.16
N LYS A 347 -7.41 17.58 -6.75
CA LYS A 347 -7.20 17.06 -5.39
C LYS A 347 -7.35 18.14 -4.33
N LYS A 348 -6.87 19.36 -4.59
CA LYS A 348 -7.08 20.52 -3.73
C LYS A 348 -8.55 20.88 -3.60
N CYS A 349 -9.31 20.86 -4.70
CA CYS A 349 -10.76 21.04 -4.66
C CYS A 349 -11.45 19.94 -3.85
N ASP A 350 -11.02 18.69 -3.95
CA ASP A 350 -11.58 17.58 -3.16
C ASP A 350 -11.33 17.77 -1.66
N LEU A 351 -10.12 18.20 -1.28
CA LEU A 351 -9.79 18.56 0.10
C LEU A 351 -10.68 19.70 0.62
N MET A 352 -10.86 20.77 -0.15
CA MET A 352 -11.78 21.86 0.22
C MET A 352 -13.22 21.40 0.37
N LYS A 353 -13.73 20.58 -0.57
CA LYS A 353 -15.09 20.04 -0.48
C LYS A 353 -15.26 19.26 0.81
N LYS A 354 -14.31 18.37 1.12
CA LYS A 354 -14.33 17.60 2.37
C LYS A 354 -14.37 18.50 3.62
N ILE A 355 -13.61 19.60 3.63
CA ILE A 355 -13.61 20.57 4.73
C ILE A 355 -14.95 21.32 4.82
N VAL A 356 -15.49 21.78 3.69
CA VAL A 356 -16.76 22.52 3.62
C VAL A 356 -17.93 21.65 4.08
N ASP A 357 -17.93 20.38 3.70
CA ASP A 357 -18.97 19.39 4.04
C ASP A 357 -18.83 18.89 5.49
N SER A 358 -17.67 19.12 6.12
CA SER A 358 -17.48 18.79 7.53
C SER A 358 -18.27 19.75 8.43
N SER A 359 -19.12 19.17 9.28
CA SER A 359 -19.80 19.85 10.37
C SER A 359 -19.00 19.87 11.67
N MET A 360 -17.80 19.26 11.67
CA MET A 360 -17.16 18.72 12.88
C MET A 360 -16.11 19.64 13.52
N CYS A 361 -15.92 20.88 13.07
CA CYS A 361 -14.85 21.72 13.62
C CYS A 361 -15.26 23.19 13.81
N PRO A 362 -15.28 23.69 15.06
CA PRO A 362 -15.48 25.12 15.36
C PRO A 362 -14.39 26.03 14.78
N SER A 363 -13.16 25.51 14.65
CA SER A 363 -12.00 26.26 14.14
C SER A 363 -12.17 26.68 12.67
N VAL A 364 -13.04 25.99 11.91
CA VAL A 364 -13.37 26.34 10.54
C VAL A 364 -14.62 27.23 10.51
N THR A 365 -14.40 28.54 10.54
CA THR A 365 -15.49 29.53 10.54
C THR A 365 -16.35 29.46 9.27
N GLU A 366 -17.62 29.85 9.35
CA GLU A 366 -18.48 29.92 8.16
C GLU A 366 -17.94 30.91 7.10
N ALA A 367 -17.22 31.96 7.51
CA ALA A 367 -16.54 32.86 6.58
C ALA A 367 -15.48 32.13 5.74
N MET A 368 -14.65 31.30 6.38
CA MET A 368 -13.67 30.45 5.68
C MET A 368 -14.37 29.45 4.75
N LYS A 369 -15.47 28.82 5.20
CA LYS A 369 -16.25 27.91 4.34
C LYS A 369 -16.87 28.65 3.15
N GLN A 370 -17.34 29.88 3.32
CA GLN A 370 -17.84 30.68 2.20
C GLN A 370 -16.75 31.01 1.18
N GLN A 371 -15.53 31.36 1.61
CA GLN A 371 -14.40 31.56 0.72
C GLN A 371 -14.06 30.30 -0.08
N MET A 372 -14.03 29.14 0.58
CA MET A 372 -13.84 27.84 -0.09
C MET A 372 -14.97 27.51 -1.07
N ARG A 373 -16.25 27.77 -0.71
CA ARG A 373 -17.40 27.60 -1.62
C ARG A 373 -17.30 28.49 -2.85
N LEU A 374 -16.86 29.74 -2.70
CA LEU A 374 -16.60 30.64 -3.82
C LEU A 374 -15.48 30.10 -4.73
N TYR A 375 -14.39 29.65 -4.13
CA TYR A 375 -13.28 29.02 -4.86
C TYR A 375 -13.77 27.83 -5.70
N LEU A 376 -14.55 26.94 -5.09
CA LEU A 376 -15.10 25.74 -5.72
C LEU A 376 -16.09 26.06 -6.84
N ARG A 377 -16.93 27.09 -6.68
CA ARG A 377 -17.89 27.53 -7.72
C ARG A 377 -17.20 28.06 -8.97
N GLN A 378 -16.10 28.80 -8.80
CA GLN A 378 -15.29 29.30 -9.91
C GLN A 378 -14.57 28.17 -10.65
N GLY A 379 -14.27 27.07 -9.95
CA GLY A 379 -13.65 25.88 -10.52
C GLY A 379 -12.13 25.85 -10.40
N ALA A 380 -11.56 24.65 -10.60
CA ALA A 380 -10.15 24.33 -10.38
C ALA A 380 -9.18 25.09 -11.31
N TYR A 381 -9.66 25.54 -12.47
CA TYR A 381 -8.86 26.23 -13.50
C TYR A 381 -9.11 27.72 -13.59
N TYR A 382 -9.98 28.27 -12.75
CA TYR A 382 -10.26 29.70 -12.79
C TYR A 382 -9.01 30.49 -12.39
N SER A 383 -8.59 31.38 -13.28
CA SER A 383 -7.60 32.42 -13.05
C SER A 383 -8.29 33.75 -13.30
N GLU A 384 -8.09 34.71 -12.39
CA GLU A 384 -8.44 36.08 -12.69
C GLU A 384 -7.52 36.55 -13.82
N VAL A 385 -8.10 36.99 -14.93
CA VAL A 385 -7.33 37.65 -15.99
C VAL A 385 -7.01 39.04 -15.45
N PRO A 386 -5.74 39.44 -15.33
CA PRO A 386 -5.41 40.80 -14.92
C PRO A 386 -6.09 41.78 -15.88
N HIS A 387 -6.76 42.79 -15.34
CA HIS A 387 -7.54 43.78 -16.11
C HIS A 387 -6.70 44.67 -17.06
N ASP A 388 -5.40 44.42 -17.25
CA ASP A 388 -4.47 45.24 -18.03
C ASP A 388 -4.11 44.69 -19.42
N VAL A 389 -4.75 43.62 -19.91
CA VAL A 389 -4.63 43.25 -21.33
C VAL A 389 -5.73 43.94 -22.14
N GLN A 390 -5.60 45.26 -22.29
CA GLN A 390 -6.22 45.95 -23.42
C GLN A 390 -5.56 45.39 -24.69
N VAL A 391 -6.24 44.44 -25.33
CA VAL A 391 -5.88 43.98 -26.67
C VAL A 391 -6.07 45.17 -27.61
N ALA A 392 -4.98 45.89 -27.88
CA ALA A 392 -4.91 46.87 -28.95
C ALA A 392 -5.06 46.13 -30.29
N THR A 393 -6.31 45.95 -30.72
CA THR A 393 -6.62 45.68 -32.11
C THR A 393 -6.49 47.01 -32.85
N MET A 394 -5.26 47.36 -33.27
CA MET A 394 -5.10 48.42 -34.25
C MET A 394 -5.74 47.95 -35.56
N GLY A 395 -6.82 48.63 -35.95
CA GLY A 395 -7.40 48.53 -37.27
C GLY A 395 -6.40 49.03 -38.31
N GLY A 396 -6.17 48.21 -39.33
CA GLY A 396 -5.52 48.64 -40.57
C GLY A 396 -6.55 49.33 -41.46
N ASN A 397 -6.23 50.57 -41.83
CA ASN A 397 -6.78 51.23 -43.03
C ASN A 397 -5.87 50.95 -44.22
#